data_AF-A0A377JSS7-F1
#
_entry.id   AF-A0A377JSS7-F1
#
_cell.length_a   1.000
_cell.length_b   1.000
_cell.length_c   1.000
_cell.angle_alpha   90.00
_cell.angle_beta   90.00
_cell.angle_gamma   90.00
#
_symmetry.space_group_name_H-M   'P 1'
#
loop_
_entity.id
_entity.type
_entity.pdbx_description
1 polymer ?
#
loop_
_entity_poly.entity_id
_entity_poly.type
_entity_poly.pdbx_seq_one_letter_code
_entity_poly.pdbx_strand_id
1 'polypeptide(L)'
;MQFIKHLFASLTPSFLIRNYVFGACFWALCVLMPPDVPALFVVALTINLIFFPFATLVWDEIRDTMMGSTMIIMPLWILLFIKLVIKMFIFCFAIPVGILGIAYIWFRTKGAKQE
;
A
#
# COMPACT_ATOMS: atom_id res chain seq x y z
N MET A 1 10.19 23.64 -3.59
CA MET A 1 11.11 22.88 -2.69
C MET A 1 10.53 22.36 -1.35
N GLN A 2 9.30 22.70 -0.92
CA GLN A 2 8.71 22.19 0.35
C GLN A 2 7.82 20.94 0.18
N PHE A 3 7.31 20.72 -1.04
CA PHE A 3 6.27 19.73 -1.34
C PHE A 3 6.83 18.31 -1.55
N ILE A 4 8.01 18.18 -2.15
CA ILE A 4 8.69 16.89 -2.36
C ILE A 4 9.30 16.37 -1.06
N LYS A 5 9.80 17.28 -0.21
CA LYS A 5 10.13 16.97 1.18
C LYS A 5 8.89 16.55 1.96
N HIS A 6 7.70 17.10 1.73
CA HIS A 6 6.48 16.65 2.45
C HIS A 6 6.00 15.24 2.09
N LEU A 7 6.21 14.74 0.86
CA LEU A 7 5.80 13.38 0.48
C LEU A 7 6.83 12.30 0.73
N PHE A 8 8.11 12.62 0.56
CA PHE A 8 9.18 11.70 0.95
C PHE A 8 9.52 11.81 2.45
N ALA A 9 9.18 12.90 3.15
CA ALA A 9 9.19 12.92 4.62
C ALA A 9 7.94 12.26 5.23
N SER A 10 6.80 12.23 4.52
CA SER A 10 5.62 11.44 4.94
C SER A 10 5.77 9.95 4.66
N LEU A 11 6.60 9.55 3.69
CA LEU A 11 7.12 8.18 3.60
C LEU A 11 8.18 7.96 4.69
N THR A 12 7.75 8.06 5.94
CA THR A 12 8.57 7.63 7.06
C THR A 12 8.95 6.17 6.81
N PRO A 13 10.20 5.74 7.01
CA PRO A 13 10.58 4.33 6.88
C PRO A 13 9.66 3.42 7.72
N SER A 14 9.13 3.93 8.83
CA SER A 14 8.08 3.28 9.62
C SER A 14 6.82 2.93 8.81
N PHE A 15 6.38 3.73 7.84
CA PHE A 15 5.22 3.44 6.99
C PHE A 15 5.49 2.24 6.07
N LEU A 16 6.62 2.27 5.35
CA LEU A 16 7.01 1.15 4.48
C LEU A 16 7.17 -0.14 5.28
N ILE A 17 7.89 -0.08 6.41
CA ILE A 17 8.11 -1.25 7.27
C ILE A 17 6.76 -1.81 7.75
N ARG A 18 5.84 -0.98 8.24
CA ARG A 18 4.52 -1.45 8.68
C ARG A 18 3.75 -2.14 7.54
N ASN A 19 3.73 -1.55 6.35
CA ASN A 19 3.03 -2.16 5.22
C ASN A 19 3.71 -3.43 4.72
N TYR A 20 5.03 -3.51 4.71
CA TYR A 20 5.74 -4.75 4.42
C TYR A 20 5.47 -5.83 5.46
N VAL A 21 5.41 -5.49 6.76
CA VAL A 21 5.06 -6.46 7.81
C VAL A 21 3.65 -7.00 7.59
N PHE A 22 2.66 -6.13 7.33
CA PHE A 22 1.30 -6.58 7.03
C PHE A 22 1.22 -7.42 5.76
N GLY A 23 1.89 -6.99 4.69
CA GLY A 23 1.94 -7.74 3.44
C GLY A 23 2.63 -9.09 3.61
N ALA A 24 3.72 -9.15 4.39
CA ALA A 24 4.46 -10.39 4.65
C ALA A 24 3.64 -11.36 5.51
N CYS A 25 2.90 -10.86 6.51
CA CYS A 25 1.94 -11.69 7.26
C CYS A 25 0.87 -12.27 6.33
N PHE A 26 0.30 -11.46 5.43
CA PHE A 26 -0.72 -11.93 4.49
C PHE A 26 -0.16 -12.93 3.47
N TRP A 27 1.02 -12.65 2.93
CA TRP A 27 1.76 -13.56 2.06
C TRP A 27 2.03 -14.90 2.76
N ALA A 28 2.50 -14.86 4.02
CA ALA A 28 2.78 -16.06 4.81
C ALA A 28 1.51 -16.88 5.05
N LEU A 29 0.37 -16.24 5.33
CA LEU A 29 -0.91 -16.94 5.43
C LEU A 29 -1.29 -17.62 4.12
N CYS A 30 -1.12 -16.96 2.97
CA CYS A 30 -1.45 -17.54 1.67
C CYS A 30 -0.52 -18.67 1.23
N VAL A 31 0.75 -18.67 1.68
CA VAL A 31 1.77 -19.65 1.25
C VAL A 31 1.89 -20.82 2.23
N LEU A 32 1.76 -20.59 3.55
CA LEU A 32 2.02 -21.60 4.59
C LEU A 32 0.78 -22.36 5.04
N MET A 33 -0.42 -21.80 4.83
CA MET A 33 -1.67 -22.43 5.28
C MET A 33 -2.18 -23.54 4.34
N PRO A 34 -2.12 -23.40 3.00
CA PRO A 34 -2.59 -24.45 2.10
C PRO A 34 -1.58 -25.60 2.01
N PRO A 35 -2.03 -26.86 1.88
CA PRO A 35 -1.15 -28.03 1.83
C PRO A 35 -0.31 -28.09 0.53
N ASP A 36 -0.88 -27.64 -0.59
CA ASP A 36 -0.21 -27.62 -1.90
C ASP A 36 -0.37 -26.25 -2.56
N VAL A 37 0.72 -25.49 -2.61
CA VAL A 37 0.77 -24.17 -3.24
C VAL A 37 1.69 -24.23 -4.46
N PRO A 38 1.20 -23.96 -5.69
CA PRO A 38 2.05 -23.95 -6.88
C PRO A 38 3.18 -22.95 -6.77
N ALA A 39 4.40 -23.33 -7.17
CA ALA A 39 5.57 -22.44 -7.12
C ALA A 39 5.36 -21.12 -7.88
N LEU A 40 4.64 -21.17 -9.01
CA LEU A 40 4.28 -19.97 -9.79
C LEU A 40 3.39 -19.01 -8.99
N PHE A 41 2.48 -19.53 -8.17
CA PHE A 41 1.62 -18.72 -7.31
C PHE A 41 2.43 -18.04 -6.20
N VAL A 42 3.39 -18.75 -5.60
CA VAL A 42 4.32 -18.17 -4.62
C VAL A 42 5.12 -17.03 -5.24
N VAL A 43 5.67 -17.20 -6.45
CA VAL A 43 6.41 -16.15 -7.16
C VAL A 43 5.50 -14.94 -7.43
N ALA A 44 4.27 -15.16 -7.92
CA ALA A 44 3.31 -14.10 -8.18
C ALA A 44 2.96 -13.31 -6.89
N LEU A 45 2.73 -14.00 -5.77
CA LEU A 45 2.48 -13.37 -4.48
C LEU A 45 3.70 -12.60 -3.96
N THR A 46 4.91 -13.11 -4.17
CA THR A 46 6.15 -12.41 -3.78
C THR A 46 6.34 -11.13 -4.58
N ILE A 47 6.06 -11.16 -5.89
CA ILE A 47 6.06 -9.93 -6.71
C ILE A 47 5.00 -8.97 -6.18
N ASN A 48 3.80 -9.46 -5.89
CA ASN A 48 2.72 -8.64 -5.33
C ASN A 48 3.12 -7.96 -4.01
N LEU A 49 3.82 -8.69 -3.12
CA LEU A 49 4.35 -8.16 -1.86
C LEU A 49 5.30 -6.97 -2.05
N ILE A 50 6.11 -6.96 -3.11
CA ILE A 50 7.01 -5.84 -3.43
C ILE A 50 6.21 -4.59 -3.83
N PHE A 51 5.10 -4.76 -4.55
CA PHE A 51 4.25 -3.66 -5.01
C PHE A 51 3.26 -3.15 -3.95
N PHE A 52 2.97 -3.97 -2.94
CA PHE A 52 1.99 -3.68 -1.89
C PHE A 52 2.13 -2.33 -1.18
N PRO A 53 3.31 -1.89 -0.70
CA PRO A 53 3.43 -0.58 -0.03
C PRO A 53 3.14 0.58 -0.97
N PHE A 54 3.43 0.45 -2.27
CA PHE A 54 3.14 1.49 -3.26
C PHE A 54 1.65 1.54 -3.58
N ALA A 55 0.99 0.40 -3.67
CA ALA A 55 -0.46 0.34 -3.84
C ALA A 55 -1.20 0.94 -2.64
N THR A 56 -0.70 0.68 -1.43
CA THR A 56 -1.25 1.25 -0.19
C THR A 56 -1.09 2.78 -0.15
N LEU A 57 0.04 3.31 -0.63
CA LEU A 57 0.25 4.76 -0.75
C LEU A 57 -0.80 5.42 -1.64
N VAL A 58 -1.07 4.83 -2.81
CA VAL A 58 -2.10 5.35 -3.74
C VAL A 58 -3.47 5.34 -3.10
N TRP A 59 -3.81 4.26 -2.40
CA TRP A 59 -5.08 4.17 -1.69
C TRP A 59 -5.22 5.24 -0.60
N ASP A 60 -4.18 5.46 0.21
CA ASP A 60 -4.21 6.45 1.27
C ASP A 60 -4.38 7.86 0.70
N GLU A 61 -3.70 8.20 -0.40
CA GLU A 61 -3.89 9.47 -1.13
C GLU A 61 -5.31 9.65 -1.70
N ILE A 62 -5.87 8.59 -2.33
CA ILE A 62 -7.24 8.62 -2.85
C ILE A 62 -8.22 8.81 -1.69
N ARG A 63 -8.04 8.05 -0.61
CA ARG A 63 -8.88 8.11 0.59
C ARG A 63 -8.86 9.49 1.21
N ASP A 64 -7.68 10.08 1.40
CA ASP A 64 -7.53 11.41 1.98
C ASP A 64 -8.11 12.49 1.05
N THR A 65 -7.98 12.33 -0.27
CA THR A 65 -8.64 13.21 -1.25
C THR A 65 -10.16 13.11 -1.20
N MET A 66 -10.70 11.89 -1.06
CA MET A 66 -12.15 11.65 -1.00
C MET A 66 -12.77 12.09 0.33
N MET A 67 -12.09 11.82 1.45
CA MET A 67 -12.60 12.11 2.79
C MET A 67 -12.31 13.56 3.21
N GLY A 68 -11.28 14.20 2.67
CA GLY A 68 -10.90 15.56 3.02
C GLY A 68 -10.68 15.70 4.53
N SER A 69 -11.38 16.65 5.16
CA SER A 69 -11.36 16.87 6.62
C SER A 69 -12.39 16.06 7.40
N THR A 70 -13.06 15.09 6.77
CA THR A 70 -14.13 14.32 7.41
C THR A 70 -13.57 13.34 8.43
N MET A 71 -13.86 13.57 9.71
CA MET A 71 -13.52 12.66 10.79
C MET A 71 -14.66 11.65 11.00
N ILE A 72 -14.42 10.38 10.63
CA ILE A 72 -15.36 9.28 10.90
C ILE A 72 -15.01 8.65 12.24
N ILE A 73 -15.93 8.72 13.19
CA ILE A 73 -15.80 8.09 14.51
C ILE A 73 -16.58 6.79 14.49
N MET A 74 -15.90 5.69 14.82
CA MET A 74 -16.48 4.35 14.84
C MET A 74 -15.82 3.51 15.93
N PRO A 75 -16.50 2.46 16.45
CA PRO A 75 -15.90 1.55 17.43
C PRO A 75 -14.58 0.97 16.95
N LEU A 76 -13.61 0.86 17.86
CA LEU A 76 -12.24 0.45 17.55
C LEU A 76 -12.18 -0.88 16.76
N TRP A 77 -12.95 -1.87 17.19
CA TRP A 77 -13.00 -3.19 16.55
C TRP A 77 -13.46 -3.12 15.10
N ILE A 78 -14.47 -2.29 14.81
CA ILE A 78 -15.00 -2.09 13.46
C ILE A 78 -13.95 -1.38 12.59
N LEU A 79 -13.30 -0.35 13.13
CA LEU A 79 -12.25 0.39 12.42
C LEU A 79 -11.08 -0.51 12.04
N LEU A 80 -10.61 -1.34 12.98
CA LEU A 80 -9.51 -2.28 12.73
C LEU A 80 -9.89 -3.34 11.69
N PHE A 81 -11.11 -3.88 11.78
CA PHE A 81 -11.61 -4.86 10.82
C PHE A 81 -11.68 -4.27 9.41
N ILE A 82 -12.27 -3.09 9.26
CA ILE A 82 -12.35 -2.39 7.96
C ILE A 82 -10.94 -2.11 7.41
N LYS A 83 -10.02 -1.61 8.23
CA LYS A 83 -8.63 -1.37 7.81
C LYS A 83 -7.95 -2.64 7.31
N LEU A 84 -8.17 -3.76 8.00
CA LEU A 84 -7.62 -5.05 7.63
C LEU A 84 -8.20 -5.56 6.30
N VAL A 85 -9.52 -5.49 6.13
CA VAL A 85 -10.20 -5.89 4.88
C VAL A 85 -9.72 -5.04 3.69
N ILE A 86 -9.62 -3.72 3.88
CA ILE A 86 -9.11 -2.81 2.84
C ILE A 86 -7.67 -3.20 2.46
N LYS A 87 -6.78 -3.44 3.43
CA LYS A 87 -5.40 -3.84 3.15
C LYS A 87 -5.32 -5.17 2.39
N MET A 88 -6.16 -6.15 2.73
CA MET A 88 -6.24 -7.40 1.97
C MET A 88 -6.69 -7.16 0.53
N PHE A 89 -7.68 -6.28 0.33
CA PHE A 89 -8.17 -5.94 -1.00
C PHE A 89 -7.10 -5.23 -1.85
N ILE A 90 -6.36 -4.29 -1.25
CA ILE A 90 -5.23 -3.62 -1.90
C ILE A 90 -4.15 -4.64 -2.28
N PHE A 91 -3.89 -5.64 -1.43
CA PHE A 91 -2.94 -6.70 -1.74
C PHE A 91 -3.34 -7.48 -3.00
N CYS A 92 -4.61 -7.89 -3.13
CA CYS A 92 -5.08 -8.56 -4.35
C CYS A 92 -4.84 -7.75 -5.64
N PHE A 93 -4.92 -6.41 -5.56
CA PHE A 93 -4.70 -5.51 -6.68
C PHE A 93 -3.37 -4.75 -6.62
N ALA A 94 -2.38 -5.25 -5.87
CA ALA A 94 -1.17 -4.48 -5.60
C ALA A 94 -0.33 -4.20 -6.85
N ILE A 95 -0.30 -5.12 -7.82
CA ILE A 95 0.47 -4.94 -9.06
C ILE A 95 -0.07 -3.75 -9.89
N PRO A 96 -1.33 -3.74 -10.35
CA PRO A 96 -1.84 -2.62 -11.16
C PRO A 96 -1.84 -1.30 -10.38
N VAL A 97 -2.28 -1.31 -9.11
CA VAL A 97 -2.34 -0.09 -8.28
C VAL A 97 -0.93 0.37 -7.89
N GLY A 98 0.00 -0.55 -7.65
CA GLY A 98 1.39 -0.25 -7.32
C GLY A 98 2.17 0.32 -8.51
N ILE A 99 1.89 -0.13 -9.75
CA ILE A 99 2.42 0.50 -10.96
C ILE A 99 1.95 1.96 -11.05
N LEU A 100 0.67 2.23 -10.77
CA LEU A 100 0.16 3.60 -10.68
C LEU A 100 0.86 4.40 -9.57
N GLY A 101 1.16 3.78 -8.42
CA GLY A 101 1.93 4.40 -7.35
C GLY A 101 3.34 4.79 -7.75
N ILE A 102 4.05 3.90 -8.44
CA ILE A 102 5.39 4.16 -8.98
C ILE A 102 5.33 5.25 -10.06
N ALA A 103 4.35 5.18 -10.96
CA ALA A 103 4.13 6.19 -12.00
C ALA A 103 3.82 7.56 -11.39
N TYR A 104 2.96 7.61 -10.37
CA TYR A 104 2.63 8.83 -9.62
C TYR A 104 3.89 9.45 -9.01
N ILE A 105 4.73 8.64 -8.36
CA ILE A 105 6.03 9.09 -7.85
C ILE A 105 6.90 9.64 -8.99
N TRP A 106 7.00 8.94 -10.12
CA TRP A 106 7.84 9.33 -11.26
C TRP A 106 7.40 10.65 -11.91
N PHE A 107 6.10 10.82 -12.20
CA PHE A 107 5.57 12.05 -12.81
C PHE A 107 5.79 13.27 -11.90
N ARG A 108 5.59 13.10 -10.59
CA ARG A 108 5.84 14.14 -9.61
C ARG A 108 7.33 14.49 -9.48
N THR A 109 8.21 13.49 -9.60
CA THR A 109 9.67 13.68 -9.53
C THR A 109 10.21 14.38 -10.78
N LYS A 110 9.55 14.25 -11.94
CA LYS A 110 9.90 15.00 -13.16
C LYS A 110 9.46 16.47 -13.12
N GLY A 111 8.27 16.77 -12.58
CA GLY A 111 7.81 18.15 -12.39
C GLY A 111 8.67 18.97 -11.41
N ALA A 112 9.41 18.31 -10.53
CA ALA A 112 10.33 18.91 -9.57
C ALA A 112 11.62 19.52 -10.15
N LYS A 113 11.96 19.15 -11.40
CA LYS A 113 13.26 19.50 -12.03
C LYS A 113 13.19 20.73 -12.94
N GLN A 114 12.06 21.43 -13.01
CA GLN A 114 11.84 22.56 -13.93
C GLN A 114 11.59 23.92 -13.25
N GLU A 115 11.81 24.03 -11.93
CA GLU A 115 11.86 25.33 -11.21
C GLU A 115 13.25 25.57 -10.62
#